data_AF-A0A7C5H631-F1
#
_entry.id   AF-A0A7C5H631-F1
#
_cell.length_a   1.000
_cell.length_b   1.000
_cell.length_c   1.000
_cell.angle_alpha   90.00
_cell.angle_beta   90.00
_cell.angle_gamma   90.00
#
_symmetry.space_group_name_H-M   'P 1'
#
loop_
_entity.id
_entity.type
_entity.pdbx_description
1 polymer ?
#
loop_
_entity_poly.entity_id
_entity_poly.type
_entity_poly.pdbx_seq_one_letter_code
_entity_poly.pdbx_strand_id
1 'polypeptide(L)'
;MDKLKEYRYLILIIFAIFAILMAGALFSPSFTEQKTYLELFMLMGSLLFIFSVLVVVVILGFSSFALYMTFFIAAVIAMYGIEGALLVIGLTYVTWGFVFAIELLLVDQNVESATEWFQKRYTFTSFKREYYAFYPMMLILHLLIEILPSLMHRESISRFSPQQVFEKMRELLK
;
A
#
# COMPACT_ATOMS: atom_id res chain seq x y z
N MET A 1 -11.17 -25.57 5.55
CA MET A 1 -12.52 -25.05 5.23
C MET A 1 -13.13 -24.17 6.33
N ASP A 2 -12.45 -23.88 7.45
CA ASP A 2 -13.01 -23.00 8.49
C ASP A 2 -12.87 -21.49 8.21
N LYS A 3 -11.85 -21.05 7.44
CA LYS A 3 -11.68 -19.62 7.11
C LYS A 3 -12.84 -19.02 6.31
N LEU A 4 -13.56 -19.81 5.50
CA LEU A 4 -14.72 -19.35 4.73
C LEU A 4 -15.93 -18.96 5.62
N LYS A 5 -16.02 -19.48 6.85
CA LYS A 5 -17.11 -19.15 7.77
C LYS A 5 -17.00 -17.72 8.30
N GLU A 6 -15.78 -17.22 8.51
CA GLU A 6 -15.55 -15.84 8.98
C GLU A 6 -15.96 -14.80 7.92
N TYR A 7 -15.67 -15.05 6.64
CA TYR A 7 -16.00 -14.12 5.55
C TYR A 7 -17.46 -14.23 5.06
N ARG A 8 -18.23 -15.22 5.53
CA ARG A 8 -19.61 -15.43 5.10
C ARG A 8 -20.49 -14.21 5.37
N TYR A 9 -20.33 -13.57 6.53
CA TYR A 9 -21.08 -12.38 6.89
C TYR A 9 -20.70 -11.18 6.03
N LEU A 10 -19.41 -11.02 5.72
CA LEU A 10 -18.94 -9.95 4.84
C LEU A 10 -19.52 -10.09 3.43
N ILE A 11 -19.48 -11.30 2.85
CA ILE A 11 -20.06 -11.58 1.54
C ILE A 11 -21.57 -11.29 1.54
N LEU A 12 -22.30 -11.73 2.57
CA LEU A 12 -23.72 -11.45 2.71
C LEU A 12 -24.03 -9.95 2.80
N ILE A 13 -23.24 -9.19 3.56
CA ILE A 13 -23.40 -7.73 3.67
C ILE A 13 -23.17 -7.07 2.32
N ILE A 14 -22.12 -7.45 1.59
CA ILE A 14 -21.85 -6.92 0.24
C ILE A 14 -23.05 -7.17 -0.67
N PHE A 15 -23.52 -8.42 -0.79
CA PHE A 15 -24.67 -8.74 -1.62
C PHE A 15 -25.94 -8.01 -1.17
N ALA A 16 -26.16 -7.84 0.14
CA ALA A 16 -27.28 -7.08 0.67
C ALA A 16 -27.22 -5.60 0.26
N ILE A 17 -26.04 -4.96 0.32
CA ILE A 17 -25.85 -3.57 -0.13
C ILE A 17 -26.19 -3.44 -1.61
N PHE A 18 -25.66 -4.32 -2.47
CA PHE A 18 -25.96 -4.28 -3.91
C PHE A 18 -27.44 -4.54 -4.20
N ALA A 19 -28.08 -5.46 -3.47
CA ALA A 19 -29.51 -5.74 -3.60
C ALA A 19 -30.37 -4.53 -3.16
N ILE A 20 -30.01 -3.85 -2.06
CA ILE A 20 -30.71 -2.65 -1.59
C ILE A 20 -30.56 -1.51 -2.61
N LEU A 21 -29.37 -1.28 -3.14
CA LEU A 21 -29.13 -0.24 -4.14
C LEU A 21 -29.91 -0.52 -5.44
N MET A 22 -29.96 -1.79 -5.88
CA MET A 22 -30.73 -2.20 -7.05
C MET A 22 -32.24 -2.07 -6.80
N ALA A 23 -32.74 -2.49 -5.65
CA ALA A 23 -34.14 -2.32 -5.26
C ALA A 23 -34.51 -0.83 -5.19
N GLY A 24 -33.63 0.00 -4.61
CA GLY A 24 -33.76 1.45 -4.62
C GLY A 24 -33.92 1.99 -6.03
N ALA A 25 -33.05 1.59 -6.97
CA ALA A 25 -33.14 2.02 -8.36
C ALA A 25 -34.42 1.56 -9.08
N LEU A 26 -34.92 0.35 -8.80
CA LEU A 26 -36.12 -0.21 -9.45
C LEU A 26 -37.44 0.36 -8.90
N PHE A 27 -37.50 0.65 -7.60
CA PHE A 27 -38.71 1.12 -6.92
C PHE A 27 -38.72 2.63 -6.64
N SER A 28 -37.72 3.37 -7.17
CA SER A 28 -37.64 4.83 -7.04
C SER A 28 -38.85 5.52 -7.72
N PRO A 29 -39.56 6.41 -7.02
CA PRO A 29 -40.70 7.14 -7.59
C PRO A 29 -40.27 8.28 -8.53
N SER A 30 -39.02 8.74 -8.46
CA SER A 30 -38.49 9.83 -9.29
C SER A 30 -37.24 9.44 -10.08
N PHE A 31 -37.08 10.04 -11.26
CA PHE A 31 -35.90 9.83 -12.11
C PHE A 31 -34.59 10.25 -11.43
N THR A 32 -34.65 11.30 -10.60
CA THR A 32 -33.48 11.81 -9.86
C THR A 32 -33.01 10.80 -8.80
N GLU A 33 -33.93 10.21 -8.04
CA GLU A 33 -33.61 9.16 -7.06
C GLU A 33 -33.08 7.90 -7.74
N GLN A 34 -33.73 7.47 -8.82
CA GLN A 34 -33.26 6.32 -9.62
C GLN A 34 -31.81 6.51 -10.08
N LYS A 35 -31.50 7.68 -10.64
CA LYS A 35 -30.15 8.01 -11.08
C LYS A 35 -29.15 7.98 -9.92
N THR A 36 -29.54 8.50 -8.76
CA THR A 36 -28.71 8.51 -7.55
C THR A 36 -28.38 7.10 -7.07
N TYR A 37 -29.36 6.19 -7.03
CA TYR A 37 -29.12 4.79 -6.67
C TYR A 37 -28.19 4.07 -7.64
N LEU A 38 -28.33 4.34 -8.95
CA LEU A 38 -27.43 3.77 -9.96
C LEU A 38 -26.00 4.32 -9.85
N GLU A 39 -25.84 5.61 -9.56
CA GLU A 39 -24.52 6.20 -9.32
C GLU A 39 -23.85 5.59 -8.09
N LEU A 40 -24.59 5.41 -6.99
CA LEU A 40 -24.10 4.73 -5.79
C LEU A 40 -23.76 3.26 -6.03
N PHE A 41 -24.54 2.57 -6.86
CA PHE A 41 -24.27 1.19 -7.27
C PHE A 41 -22.94 1.10 -8.02
N MET A 42 -22.71 1.98 -8.99
CA MET A 42 -21.47 2.04 -9.76
C MET A 42 -20.27 2.43 -8.90
N LEU A 43 -20.44 3.40 -7.99
CA LEU A 43 -19.41 3.81 -7.04
C LEU A 43 -19.01 2.64 -6.13
N MET A 44 -19.97 1.97 -5.51
CA MET A 44 -19.69 0.82 -4.63
C MET A 44 -19.06 -0.34 -5.40
N GLY A 45 -19.48 -0.57 -6.65
CA GLY A 45 -18.85 -1.51 -7.57
C GLY A 45 -17.39 -1.18 -7.82
N SER A 46 -17.08 0.07 -8.13
CA SER A 46 -15.70 0.52 -8.37
C SER A 46 -14.81 0.38 -7.13
N LEU A 47 -15.32 0.72 -5.94
CA LEU A 47 -14.59 0.58 -4.69
C LEU A 47 -14.31 -0.90 -4.35
N LEU A 48 -15.31 -1.77 -4.53
CA LEU A 48 -15.15 -3.21 -4.29
C LEU A 48 -14.17 -3.84 -5.28
N PHE A 49 -14.17 -3.38 -6.53
CA PHE A 49 -13.20 -3.79 -7.53
C PHE A 49 -11.78 -3.39 -7.14
N ILE A 50 -11.56 -2.11 -6.78
CA ILE A 50 -10.26 -1.61 -6.33
C ILE A 50 -9.76 -2.40 -5.11
N PHE A 51 -10.62 -2.60 -4.11
CA PHE A 51 -10.29 -3.38 -2.92
C PHE A 51 -9.92 -4.83 -3.27
N SER A 52 -10.65 -5.46 -4.18
CA SER A 52 -10.37 -6.84 -4.61
C SER A 52 -9.02 -6.94 -5.31
N VAL A 53 -8.69 -6.00 -6.20
CA VAL A 53 -7.37 -5.93 -6.86
C VAL A 53 -6.26 -5.78 -5.81
N LEU A 54 -6.43 -4.90 -4.82
CA LEU A 54 -5.47 -4.72 -3.73
C LEU A 54 -5.27 -6.02 -2.94
N VAL A 55 -6.36 -6.71 -2.57
CA VAL A 55 -6.29 -7.99 -1.84
C VAL A 55 -5.57 -9.04 -2.66
N VAL A 56 -5.84 -9.14 -3.97
CA VAL A 56 -5.16 -10.06 -4.87
C VAL A 56 -3.66 -9.75 -4.96
N VAL A 57 -3.29 -8.47 -5.07
CA VAL A 57 -1.89 -8.03 -5.06
C VAL A 57 -1.19 -8.40 -3.75
N VAL A 58 -1.87 -8.21 -2.61
CA VAL A 58 -1.35 -8.56 -1.28
C VAL A 58 -1.17 -10.08 -1.12
N ILE A 59 -2.08 -10.89 -1.66
CA ILE A 59 -2.05 -12.36 -1.54
C ILE A 59 -1.04 -12.99 -2.49
N LEU A 60 -0.95 -12.52 -3.74
CA LEU A 60 -0.15 -13.17 -4.78
C LEU A 60 1.35 -12.83 -4.71
N GLY A 61 1.75 -11.86 -3.89
CA GLY A 61 3.15 -11.49 -3.70
C GLY A 61 3.77 -10.72 -4.87
N PHE A 62 5.07 -10.43 -4.74
CA PHE A 62 5.81 -9.47 -5.56
C PHE A 62 5.79 -9.74 -7.08
N SER A 63 5.69 -11.02 -7.48
CA SER A 63 5.66 -11.40 -8.91
C SER A 63 4.40 -10.90 -9.62
N SER A 64 3.23 -11.08 -8.99
CA SER A 64 1.96 -10.62 -9.53
C SER A 64 1.82 -9.10 -9.46
N PHE A 65 2.41 -8.46 -8.44
CA PHE A 65 2.54 -7.00 -8.40
C PHE A 65 3.39 -6.48 -9.57
N ALA A 66 4.54 -7.11 -9.86
CA ALA A 66 5.39 -6.72 -10.98
C ALA A 66 4.69 -6.89 -12.33
N LEU A 67 3.95 -7.99 -12.52
CA LEU A 67 3.14 -8.20 -13.72
C LEU A 67 2.04 -7.15 -13.86
N TYR A 68 1.28 -6.89 -12.80
CA TYR A 68 0.26 -5.85 -12.78
C TYR A 68 0.84 -4.47 -13.12
N MET A 69 1.94 -4.09 -12.45
CA MET A 69 2.63 -2.83 -12.72
C MET A 69 3.11 -2.75 -14.17
N THR A 70 3.57 -3.86 -14.75
CA THR A 70 3.99 -3.91 -16.15
C THR A 70 2.82 -3.61 -17.09
N PHE A 71 1.67 -4.28 -16.91
CA PHE A 71 0.47 -4.00 -17.71
C PHE A 71 -0.09 -2.61 -17.48
N PHE A 72 -0.09 -2.14 -16.23
CA PHE A 72 -0.56 -0.81 -15.87
C PHE A 72 0.31 0.27 -16.50
N ILE A 73 1.64 0.17 -16.40
CA ILE A 73 2.57 1.09 -17.04
C ILE A 73 2.39 1.05 -18.56
N ALA A 74 2.25 -0.13 -19.17
CA ALA A 74 2.02 -0.25 -20.61
C ALA A 74 0.72 0.47 -21.04
N ALA A 75 -0.36 0.33 -20.27
CA ALA A 75 -1.61 1.04 -20.51
C ALA A 75 -1.45 2.56 -20.33
N VAL A 76 -0.72 3.00 -19.30
CA VAL A 76 -0.43 4.41 -19.07
C VAL A 76 0.40 5.01 -20.21
N ILE A 77 1.40 4.29 -20.74
CA ILE A 77 2.16 4.71 -21.93
C ILE A 77 1.22 4.86 -23.13
N ALA A 78 0.32 3.91 -23.35
CA ALA A 78 -0.61 3.95 -24.47
C ALA A 78 -1.60 5.12 -24.39
N MET A 79 -2.04 5.50 -23.18
CA MET A 79 -3.03 6.56 -22.97
C MET A 79 -2.43 7.96 -22.79
N TYR A 80 -1.32 8.07 -22.07
CA TYR A 80 -0.75 9.33 -21.57
C TYR A 80 0.71 9.53 -21.98
N GLY A 81 1.27 8.62 -22.78
CA GLY A 81 2.66 8.67 -23.23
C GLY A 81 3.66 8.36 -22.12
N ILE A 82 4.95 8.57 -22.44
CA ILE A 82 6.05 8.20 -21.55
C ILE A 82 6.12 9.05 -20.28
N GLU A 83 5.65 10.30 -20.33
CA GLU A 83 5.62 11.21 -19.19
C GLU A 83 4.67 10.69 -18.09
N GLY A 84 3.49 10.20 -18.46
CA GLY A 84 2.55 9.58 -17.53
C GLY A 84 3.14 8.34 -16.85
N ALA A 85 3.88 7.52 -17.60
CA ALA A 85 4.54 6.34 -17.07
C ALA A 85 5.65 6.70 -16.08
N LEU A 86 6.47 7.72 -16.40
CA LEU A 86 7.50 8.22 -15.49
C LEU A 86 6.89 8.73 -14.18
N LEU A 87 5.77 9.43 -14.25
CA LEU A 87 5.05 9.92 -13.07
C LEU A 87 4.55 8.76 -12.20
N VAL A 88 3.92 7.75 -12.80
CA VAL A 88 3.44 6.55 -12.09
C VAL A 88 4.58 5.77 -11.43
N ILE A 89 5.68 5.56 -12.16
CA ILE A 89 6.87 4.87 -11.62
C ILE A 89 7.45 5.68 -10.46
N GLY A 90 7.59 7.00 -10.62
CA GLY A 90 8.08 7.90 -9.59
C GLY A 90 7.24 7.87 -8.33
N LEU A 91 5.91 7.99 -8.45
CA LEU A 91 5.00 7.88 -7.31
C LEU A 91 5.10 6.52 -6.64
N THR A 92 5.14 5.43 -7.41
CA THR A 92 5.27 4.07 -6.86
C THR A 92 6.58 3.93 -6.07
N TYR A 93 7.69 4.42 -6.62
CA TYR A 93 8.99 4.42 -5.95
C TYR A 93 8.97 5.23 -4.65
N VAL A 94 8.41 6.45 -4.68
CA VAL A 94 8.33 7.31 -3.49
C VAL A 94 7.45 6.67 -2.42
N THR A 95 6.27 6.18 -2.77
CA THR A 95 5.35 5.56 -1.82
C THR A 95 5.96 4.31 -1.20
N TRP A 96 6.49 3.38 -2.01
CA TRP A 96 7.08 2.16 -1.49
C TRP A 96 8.36 2.42 -0.68
N GLY A 97 9.21 3.32 -1.18
CA GLY A 97 10.42 3.71 -0.47
C GLY A 97 10.14 4.41 0.87
N PHE A 98 9.04 5.15 0.98
CA PHE A 98 8.60 5.74 2.24
C PHE A 98 8.12 4.68 3.24
N VAL A 99 7.30 3.72 2.80
CA VAL A 99 6.88 2.59 3.64
C VAL A 99 8.09 1.80 4.14
N PHE A 100 9.00 1.44 3.23
CA PHE A 100 10.23 0.73 3.56
C PHE A 100 11.10 1.50 4.57
N ALA A 101 11.23 2.81 4.39
CA ALA A 101 12.01 3.66 5.29
C ALA A 101 11.40 3.76 6.69
N ILE A 102 10.08 3.90 6.80
CA ILE A 102 9.37 3.90 8.09
C ILE A 102 9.53 2.54 8.78
N GLU A 103 9.33 1.44 8.07
CA GLU A 103 9.49 0.11 8.67
C GLU A 103 10.91 -0.08 9.20
N LEU A 104 11.93 0.40 8.47
CA LEU A 104 13.32 0.38 8.95
C LEU A 104 13.53 1.23 10.20
N LEU A 105 12.92 2.41 10.27
CA LEU A 105 12.93 3.25 11.48
C LEU A 105 12.28 2.53 12.66
N LEU A 106 11.15 1.85 12.43
CA LEU A 106 10.48 1.08 13.47
C LEU A 106 11.33 -0.10 13.96
N VAL A 107 12.05 -0.76 13.05
CA VAL A 107 13.05 -1.77 13.44
C VAL A 107 14.16 -1.16 14.28
N ASP A 108 14.66 0.03 13.93
CA ASP A 108 15.67 0.73 14.73
C ASP A 108 15.19 0.95 16.18
N GLN A 109 13.90 1.26 16.35
CA GLN A 109 13.23 1.42 17.65
C GLN A 109 12.80 0.09 18.32
N ASN A 110 13.23 -1.06 17.81
CA ASN A 110 12.92 -2.40 18.34
C ASN A 110 11.41 -2.75 18.33
N VAL A 111 10.65 -2.21 17.38
CA VAL A 111 9.24 -2.58 17.22
C VAL A 111 9.15 -3.99 16.64
N GLU A 112 8.49 -4.88 17.39
CA GLU A 112 8.38 -6.32 17.06
C GLU A 112 7.64 -6.54 15.73
N SER A 113 6.54 -5.82 15.48
CA SER A 113 5.76 -5.94 14.24
C SER A 113 6.57 -5.63 12.98
N ALA A 114 7.43 -4.60 13.04
CA ALA A 114 8.31 -4.22 11.93
C ALA A 114 9.41 -5.27 11.72
N THR A 115 9.96 -5.80 12.82
CA THR A 115 10.97 -6.86 12.78
C THR A 115 10.41 -8.13 12.12
N GLU A 116 9.22 -8.57 12.54
CA GLU A 116 8.53 -9.68 11.90
C GLU A 116 8.21 -9.41 10.43
N TRP A 117 7.82 -8.17 10.10
CA TRP A 117 7.49 -7.80 8.73
C TRP A 117 8.66 -8.04 7.78
N PHE A 118 9.88 -7.68 8.20
CA PHE A 118 11.10 -7.92 7.45
C PHE A 118 11.50 -9.40 7.43
N GLN A 119 11.49 -10.09 8.56
CA GLN A 119 11.85 -11.52 8.64
C GLN A 119 10.95 -12.39 7.77
N LYS A 120 9.66 -12.05 7.66
CA LYS A 120 8.69 -12.78 6.81
C LYS A 120 8.91 -12.55 5.31
N ARG A 121 9.52 -11.42 4.91
CA ARG A 121 9.57 -10.96 3.51
C ARG A 121 10.96 -10.98 2.88
N TYR A 122 12.01 -10.90 3.69
CA TYR A 122 13.36 -10.67 3.20
C TYR A 122 14.36 -11.72 3.70
N THR A 123 15.24 -12.10 2.78
CA THR A 123 16.58 -12.58 3.14
C THR A 123 17.50 -11.37 3.22
N PHE A 124 18.64 -11.48 3.92
CA PHE A 124 19.60 -10.37 3.95
C PHE A 124 20.03 -9.93 2.53
N THR A 125 20.14 -10.85 1.58
CA THR A 125 20.50 -10.54 0.18
C THR A 125 19.42 -9.72 -0.53
N SER A 126 18.14 -10.07 -0.37
CA SER A 126 17.05 -9.29 -0.97
C SER A 126 16.88 -7.94 -0.29
N PHE A 127 16.99 -7.91 1.05
CA PHE A 127 16.96 -6.68 1.83
C PHE A 127 18.07 -5.72 1.38
N LYS A 128 19.32 -6.20 1.23
CA LYS A 128 20.46 -5.38 0.82
C LYS A 128 20.22 -4.71 -0.53
N ARG A 129 19.58 -5.40 -1.49
CA ARG A 129 19.23 -4.82 -2.80
C ARG A 129 18.22 -3.69 -2.67
N GLU A 130 17.14 -3.91 -1.93
CA GLU A 130 16.10 -2.89 -1.71
C GLU A 130 16.61 -1.73 -0.87
N TYR A 131 17.45 -1.98 0.13
CA TYR A 131 18.10 -0.95 0.93
C TYR A 131 18.90 0.02 0.07
N TYR A 132 19.69 -0.48 -0.90
CA TYR A 132 20.40 0.41 -1.83
C TYR A 132 19.47 1.10 -2.82
N ALA A 133 18.43 0.41 -3.29
CA ALA A 133 17.45 1.02 -4.19
C ALA A 133 16.72 2.19 -3.53
N PHE A 134 16.33 2.06 -2.26
CA PHE A 134 15.60 3.07 -1.50
C PHE A 134 16.48 3.96 -0.62
N TYR A 135 17.81 3.88 -0.76
CA TYR A 135 18.73 4.72 0.00
C TYR A 135 18.43 6.22 -0.11
N PRO A 136 18.06 6.78 -1.29
CA PRO A 136 17.63 8.17 -1.37
C PRO A 136 16.42 8.50 -0.48
N MET A 137 15.47 7.56 -0.34
CA MET A 137 14.30 7.74 0.52
C MET A 137 14.67 7.66 2.01
N MET A 138 15.64 6.83 2.37
CA MET A 138 16.19 6.79 3.74
C MET A 138 16.81 8.13 4.14
N LEU A 139 17.53 8.78 3.21
CA LEU A 139 18.11 10.11 3.43
C LEU A 139 17.02 11.17 3.61
N ILE A 140 15.97 11.12 2.77
CA ILE A 140 14.82 12.02 2.91
C ILE A 140 14.14 11.83 4.27
N LEU A 141 13.92 10.58 4.70
CA LEU A 141 13.35 10.30 6.01
C LEU A 141 14.25 10.79 7.15
N HIS A 142 15.56 10.60 7.04
CA HIS A 142 16.53 11.12 8.00
C HIS A 142 16.43 12.64 8.14
N LEU A 143 16.42 13.37 7.01
CA LEU A 143 16.23 14.81 6.99
C LEU A 143 14.88 15.23 7.59
N LEU A 144 13.80 14.51 7.26
CA LEU A 144 12.47 14.78 7.83
C LEU A 144 12.46 14.62 9.34
N ILE A 145 13.05 13.55 9.87
CA ILE A 145 13.15 13.28 11.31
C ILE A 145 14.10 14.24 12.02
N GLU A 146 15.07 14.83 11.33
CA GLU A 146 15.92 15.88 11.91
C GLU A 146 15.19 17.23 11.94
N ILE A 147 14.38 17.53 10.93
CA ILE A 147 13.61 18.78 10.83
C ILE A 147 12.36 18.77 11.73
N LEU A 148 11.64 17.63 11.84
CA LEU A 148 10.41 17.50 12.63
C LEU A 148 10.54 17.91 14.12
N PRO A 149 11.56 17.45 14.87
CA PRO A 149 11.78 17.82 16.27
C PRO A 149 12.03 19.32 16.43
N SER A 150 12.69 19.96 15.45
CA SER A 150 12.94 21.40 15.47
C SER A 150 11.64 22.21 15.39
N LEU A 151 10.60 21.67 14.76
CA LEU A 151 9.26 22.27 14.71
C LEU A 151 8.42 21.94 15.95
N MET A 152 8.64 20.77 16.60
CA MET A 152 7.82 20.26 17.69
C MET A 152 8.35 20.50 19.12
N HIS A 153 9.47 21.22 19.29
CA HIS A 153 10.04 21.58 20.62
C HIS A 153 10.21 20.38 21.58
N ARG A 154 10.44 19.17 21.06
CA ARG A 154 10.72 17.98 21.85
C ARG A 154 12.17 17.56 21.65
N GLU A 155 12.81 17.18 22.75
CA GLU A 155 14.19 16.70 22.78
C GLU A 155 14.44 15.64 21.70
N SER A 156 15.65 15.71 21.12
CA SER A 156 16.08 15.01 19.91
C SER A 156 15.52 13.59 19.82
N ILE A 157 14.58 13.38 18.89
CA ILE A 157 14.17 12.04 18.48
C ILE A 157 15.43 11.34 17.98
N SER A 158 15.66 10.12 18.49
CA SER A 158 16.82 9.26 18.25
C SER A 158 17.46 9.46 16.86
N ARG A 159 18.79 9.59 16.82
CA ARG A 159 19.56 9.76 15.59
C ARG A 159 19.44 8.51 14.72
N PHE A 160 18.43 8.48 13.86
CA PHE A 160 18.27 7.42 12.86
C PHE A 160 19.50 7.40 11.96
N SER A 161 20.35 6.37 12.06
CA SER A 161 21.52 6.22 11.20
C SER A 161 21.29 5.09 10.21
N PRO A 162 21.24 5.37 8.89
CA PRO A 162 21.07 4.33 7.88
C PRO A 162 22.10 3.21 7.99
N GLN A 163 23.34 3.52 8.40
CA GLN A 163 24.42 2.54 8.55
C GLN A 163 24.21 1.62 9.76
N GLN A 164 23.77 2.16 10.90
CA GLN A 164 23.52 1.35 12.10
C GLN A 164 22.37 0.38 11.87
N VAL A 165 21.31 0.84 11.21
CA VAL A 165 20.16 0.01 10.85
C VAL A 165 20.56 -1.10 9.87
N PHE A 166 21.45 -0.82 8.93
CA PHE A 166 21.93 -1.84 7.99
C PHE A 166 22.65 -3.01 8.69
N GLU A 167 23.52 -2.71 9.67
CA GLU A 167 24.19 -3.74 10.45
C GLU A 167 23.22 -4.49 11.37
N LYS A 168 22.28 -3.79 12.01
CA LYS A 168 21.20 -4.42 12.79
C LYS A 168 20.38 -5.40 11.94
N MET A 169 20.04 -5.00 10.71
CA MET A 169 19.31 -5.85 9.77
C MET A 169 20.14 -7.05 9.30
N ARG A 170 21.47 -6.95 9.23
CA ARG A 170 22.35 -8.09 8.94
C ARG A 170 22.31 -9.15 10.03
N GLU A 171 22.21 -8.74 11.29
CA GLU A 171 22.08 -9.66 12.41
C GLU A 171 20.69 -10.29 12.47
N LEU A 172 19.64 -9.50 12.20
CA LEU A 172 18.23 -9.94 12.27
C LEU A 172 17.80 -10.87 11.13
N LEU A 173 18.40 -10.74 9.94
CA LEU A 173 18.02 -11.48 8.73
C LEU A 173 19.05 -12.55 8.32
N LYS A 174 19.92 -12.95 9.25
CA LYS A 174 20.97 -13.96 9.05
C LYS A 174 20.39 -15.37 8.97
#